data_AF-A0A960XSN8-F1
#
_entry.id   AF-A0A960XSN8-F1
#
_cell.length_a   1.000
_cell.length_b   1.000
_cell.length_c   1.000
_cell.angle_alpha   90.00
_cell.angle_beta   90.00
_cell.angle_gamma   90.00
#
_symmetry.space_group_name_H-M   'P 1'
#
loop_
_entity.id
_entity.type
_entity.pdbx_description
1 polymer ?
#
loop_
_entity_poly.entity_id
_entity_poly.type
_entity_poly.pdbx_seq_one_letter_code
_entity_poly.pdbx_strand_id
1 'polypeptide(L)'
;GLMFRTTNPDKEGPDHAFGYYAGIDSNGFAVLGRMNNSWTALATAPAAVSLNTWHHLRVDLAGTRIRIYVDDMATPKIDITDASFTRGQIGVRAFQCDAAFDNVSFANSIPMRLSIDAAGDPLRLTWPETAATVKLTESSDLTNGTPVPGLPTTTGGVSEQSVDRPSADRRFYWLRAE
;
A
#
# COMPACT_ATOMS: atom_id res chain seq x y z
N GLY A 1 -2.11 -12.36 12.19
CA GLY A 1 -2.45 -12.01 10.79
C GLY A 1 -1.93 -10.64 10.40
N LEU A 2 -2.15 -10.27 9.14
CA LEU A 2 -1.79 -9.00 8.53
C LEU A 2 -3.00 -8.07 8.48
N MET A 3 -2.78 -6.81 8.86
CA MET A 3 -3.70 -5.69 8.65
C MET A 3 -3.25 -4.91 7.42
N PHE A 4 -4.19 -4.46 6.59
CA PHE A 4 -3.89 -3.68 5.39
C PHE A 4 -5.03 -2.74 5.05
N ARG A 5 -4.65 -1.60 4.45
CA ARG A 5 -5.54 -0.46 4.22
C ARG A 5 -6.30 -0.07 5.50
N THR A 6 -5.59 -0.09 6.62
CA THR A 6 -6.15 0.15 7.94
C THR A 6 -5.94 1.59 8.38
N THR A 7 -6.98 2.22 8.94
CA THR A 7 -6.92 3.53 9.59
C THR A 7 -7.61 3.49 10.95
N ASN A 8 -7.20 4.41 11.82
CA ASN A 8 -7.75 4.64 13.16
C ASN A 8 -7.92 3.36 14.02
N PRO A 9 -6.88 2.52 14.19
CA PRO A 9 -6.95 1.47 15.20
C PRO A 9 -7.07 2.10 16.59
N ASP A 10 -8.08 1.68 17.33
CA ASP A 10 -8.40 2.19 18.67
C ASP A 10 -8.28 1.07 19.72
N LYS A 11 -8.00 1.45 20.96
CA LYS A 11 -7.86 0.54 22.11
C LYS A 11 -9.19 0.04 22.67
N GLU A 12 -10.29 0.68 22.27
CA GLU A 12 -11.63 0.44 22.84
C GLU A 12 -12.23 -0.91 22.44
N GLY A 13 -11.72 -1.56 21.38
CA GLY A 13 -12.21 -2.87 20.98
C GLY A 13 -11.36 -3.53 19.90
N PRO A 14 -11.40 -4.87 19.78
CA PRO A 14 -10.56 -5.61 18.85
C PRO A 14 -10.82 -5.27 17.38
N ASP A 15 -12.03 -4.81 17.04
CA ASP A 15 -12.46 -4.45 15.68
C ASP A 15 -12.73 -2.95 15.52
N HIS A 16 -12.32 -2.12 16.49
CA HIS A 16 -12.39 -0.66 16.42
C HIS A 16 -11.26 -0.13 15.53
N ALA A 17 -11.41 -0.40 14.24
CA ALA A 17 -10.56 0.07 13.17
C ALA A 17 -11.38 0.13 11.87
N PHE A 18 -10.83 0.80 10.87
CA PHE A 18 -11.35 0.81 9.51
C PHE A 18 -10.32 0.16 8.61
N GLY A 19 -10.62 -0.96 7.96
CA GLY A 19 -9.66 -1.62 7.05
C GLY A 19 -9.93 -3.11 6.90
N TYR A 20 -8.90 -3.86 6.50
CA TYR A 20 -8.97 -5.30 6.36
C TYR A 20 -8.00 -6.02 7.30
N TYR A 21 -8.34 -7.27 7.60
CA TYR A 21 -7.49 -8.22 8.29
C TYR A 21 -7.50 -9.54 7.52
N ALA A 22 -6.29 -10.05 7.24
CA ALA A 22 -6.07 -11.40 6.78
C ALA A 22 -5.33 -12.19 7.85
N GLY A 23 -5.84 -13.36 8.23
CA GLY A 23 -5.25 -14.20 9.25
C GLY A 23 -5.28 -15.67 8.90
N ILE A 24 -4.69 -16.46 9.78
CA ILE A 24 -4.82 -17.90 9.83
C ILE A 24 -5.28 -18.27 11.24
N ASP A 25 -6.04 -19.34 11.37
CA ASP A 25 -6.53 -19.85 12.66
C ASP A 25 -6.10 -21.29 12.93
N SER A 26 -6.29 -21.73 14.19
CA SER A 26 -5.93 -23.07 14.64
C SER A 26 -6.86 -24.17 14.12
N ASN A 27 -7.94 -23.82 13.41
CA ASN A 27 -8.85 -24.78 12.79
C ASN A 27 -8.42 -25.11 11.35
N GLY A 28 -7.32 -24.55 10.87
CA GLY A 28 -6.82 -24.82 9.52
C GLY A 28 -7.50 -23.96 8.46
N PHE A 29 -7.77 -22.69 8.75
CA PHE A 29 -8.34 -21.76 7.78
C PHE A 29 -7.50 -20.50 7.61
N ALA A 30 -7.43 -20.02 6.37
CA ALA A 30 -7.17 -18.62 6.07
C ALA A 30 -8.48 -17.85 6.20
N VAL A 31 -8.42 -16.67 6.81
CA VAL A 31 -9.57 -15.80 7.07
C VAL A 31 -9.30 -14.41 6.51
N LEU A 32 -10.26 -13.85 5.80
CA LEU A 32 -10.27 -12.46 5.36
C LEU A 32 -11.54 -11.79 5.86
N GLY A 33 -11.39 -10.64 6.51
CA GLY A 33 -12.51 -9.81 6.90
C GLY A 33 -12.20 -8.32 6.89
N ARG A 34 -13.27 -7.56 7.02
CA ARG A 34 -13.29 -6.10 7.05
C ARG A 34 -13.64 -5.64 8.46
N MET A 35 -12.92 -4.64 8.95
CA MET A 35 -13.26 -3.89 10.15
C MET A 35 -13.84 -2.54 9.75
N ASN A 36 -15.03 -2.22 10.22
CA ASN A 36 -15.65 -0.89 10.11
C ASN A 36 -16.33 -0.56 11.46
N ASN A 37 -15.50 -0.43 12.51
CA ASN A 37 -15.94 -0.46 13.92
C ASN A 37 -16.75 -1.71 14.30
N SER A 38 -16.60 -2.77 13.53
CA SER A 38 -17.27 -4.06 13.67
C SER A 38 -16.63 -5.04 12.71
N TRP A 39 -16.63 -6.32 13.07
CA TRP A 39 -16.15 -7.38 12.20
C TRP A 39 -17.18 -7.74 11.12
N THR A 40 -16.74 -7.83 9.88
CA THR A 40 -17.47 -8.46 8.77
C THR A 40 -16.57 -9.51 8.11
N ALA A 41 -16.95 -10.78 8.20
CA ALA A 41 -16.25 -11.84 7.46
C ALA A 41 -16.50 -11.67 5.96
N LEU A 42 -15.45 -11.67 5.16
CA LEU A 42 -15.53 -11.57 3.69
C LEU A 42 -15.32 -12.92 3.03
N ALA A 43 -14.33 -13.70 3.50
CA ALA A 43 -14.04 -15.03 2.98
C ALA A 43 -13.26 -15.87 3.99
N THR A 44 -13.42 -17.19 3.90
CA THR A 44 -12.58 -18.19 4.55
C THR A 44 -12.22 -19.28 3.55
N ALA A 45 -11.04 -19.88 3.71
CA ALA A 45 -10.60 -20.99 2.87
C ALA A 45 -9.71 -21.96 3.67
N PRO A 46 -9.75 -23.27 3.40
CA PRO A 46 -8.84 -24.22 4.03
C PRO A 46 -7.37 -23.83 3.79
N ALA A 47 -6.58 -23.86 4.85
CA ALA A 47 -5.14 -23.68 4.85
C ALA A 47 -4.55 -24.66 5.87
N ALA A 48 -3.56 -25.46 5.48
CA ALA A 48 -3.00 -26.51 6.33
C ALA A 48 -2.14 -25.93 7.48
N VAL A 49 -2.78 -25.21 8.39
CA VAL A 49 -2.18 -24.44 9.47
C VAL A 49 -2.04 -25.33 10.70
N SER A 50 -0.86 -25.33 11.31
CA SER A 50 -0.55 -26.07 12.53
C SER A 50 -0.06 -25.11 13.61
N LEU A 51 -0.41 -25.40 14.87
CA LEU A 51 0.08 -24.63 16.00
C LEU A 51 1.60 -24.77 16.15
N ASN A 52 2.24 -23.76 16.74
CA ASN A 52 3.69 -23.72 17.01
C ASN A 52 4.56 -23.93 15.76
N THR A 53 4.03 -23.56 14.59
CA THR A 53 4.72 -23.67 13.29
C THR A 53 4.74 -22.30 12.62
N TRP A 54 5.88 -21.94 12.02
CA TRP A 54 5.96 -20.74 11.20
C TRP A 54 5.22 -20.95 9.88
N HIS A 55 4.31 -20.04 9.58
CA HIS A 55 3.56 -20.01 8.32
C HIS A 55 3.84 -18.72 7.57
N HIS A 56 3.94 -18.80 6.25
CA HIS A 56 4.09 -17.61 5.41
C HIS A 56 2.71 -17.11 5.00
N LEU A 57 2.42 -15.83 5.25
CA LEU A 57 1.17 -15.18 4.87
C LEU A 57 1.49 -13.99 3.98
N ARG A 58 0.85 -13.94 2.80
CA ARG A 58 0.98 -12.80 1.87
C ARG A 58 -0.39 -12.29 1.47
N VAL A 59 -0.55 -10.97 1.55
CA VAL A 59 -1.64 -10.23 0.93
C VAL A 59 -1.10 -9.59 -0.33
N ASP A 60 -1.76 -9.83 -1.46
CA ASP A 60 -1.48 -9.16 -2.72
C ASP A 60 -2.70 -8.35 -3.17
N LEU A 61 -2.44 -7.09 -3.53
CA LEU A 61 -3.48 -6.11 -3.86
C LEU A 61 -3.28 -5.63 -5.29
N ALA A 62 -4.33 -5.77 -6.11
CA ALA A 62 -4.40 -5.22 -7.45
C ALA A 62 -5.69 -4.41 -7.61
N GLY A 63 -5.60 -3.08 -7.38
CA GLY A 63 -6.78 -2.23 -7.29
C GLY A 63 -7.69 -2.68 -6.14
N THR A 64 -8.92 -3.11 -6.44
CA THR A 64 -9.89 -3.63 -5.47
C THR A 64 -9.82 -5.15 -5.29
N ARG A 65 -8.99 -5.85 -6.07
CA ARG A 65 -8.79 -7.29 -5.94
C ARG A 65 -7.83 -7.59 -4.80
N ILE A 66 -8.21 -8.52 -3.93
CA ILE A 66 -7.50 -8.94 -2.73
C ILE A 66 -7.21 -10.44 -2.84
N ARG A 67 -5.93 -10.81 -2.80
CA ARG A 67 -5.47 -12.20 -2.84
C ARG A 67 -4.69 -12.55 -1.60
N ILE A 68 -5.06 -13.66 -0.94
CA ILE A 68 -4.40 -14.16 0.27
C ILE A 68 -3.71 -15.48 -0.05
N TYR A 69 -2.42 -15.57 0.26
CA TYR A 69 -1.61 -16.78 0.08
C TYR A 69 -1.15 -17.27 1.45
N VAL A 70 -1.12 -18.59 1.62
CA VAL A 70 -0.58 -19.25 2.81
C VAL A 70 0.40 -20.33 2.37
N ASP A 71 1.60 -20.30 2.96
CA ASP A 71 2.75 -21.19 2.76
C ASP A 71 3.37 -21.21 1.35
N ASP A 72 2.71 -21.81 0.36
CA ASP A 72 3.31 -22.06 -0.97
C ASP A 72 3.65 -20.79 -1.78
N MET A 73 3.04 -19.65 -1.42
CA MET A 73 3.15 -18.34 -2.07
C MET A 73 2.88 -18.34 -3.59
N ALA A 74 2.30 -19.40 -4.12
CA ALA A 74 2.05 -19.61 -5.55
C ALA A 74 0.55 -19.56 -5.86
N THR A 75 -0.28 -20.21 -5.04
CA THR A 75 -1.73 -20.30 -5.26
C THR A 75 -2.48 -19.54 -4.17
N PRO A 76 -3.30 -18.53 -4.52
CA PRO A 76 -4.08 -17.82 -3.52
C PRO A 76 -5.11 -18.76 -2.91
N LYS A 77 -5.20 -18.79 -1.58
CA LYS A 77 -6.28 -19.49 -0.86
C LYS A 77 -7.58 -18.69 -0.90
N ILE A 78 -7.47 -17.35 -0.95
CA ILE A 78 -8.61 -16.44 -1.11
C ILE A 78 -8.29 -15.47 -2.25
N ASP A 79 -9.26 -15.23 -3.14
CA ASP A 79 -9.17 -14.28 -4.25
C ASP A 79 -10.55 -13.63 -4.44
N ILE A 80 -10.71 -12.40 -3.94
CA ILE A 80 -11.98 -11.66 -3.98
C ILE A 80 -11.77 -10.23 -4.43
N THR A 81 -12.87 -9.51 -4.64
CA THR A 81 -12.87 -8.06 -4.89
C THR A 81 -13.67 -7.36 -3.81
N ASP A 82 -13.08 -6.36 -3.16
CA ASP A 82 -13.76 -5.46 -2.22
C ASP A 82 -13.18 -4.04 -2.35
N ALA A 83 -14.05 -3.04 -2.41
CA ALA A 83 -13.68 -1.64 -2.65
C ALA A 83 -13.90 -0.72 -1.43
N SER A 84 -14.25 -1.29 -0.26
CA SER A 84 -14.60 -0.51 0.94
C SER A 84 -13.47 0.37 1.43
N PHE A 85 -12.23 -0.12 1.34
CA PHE A 85 -11.03 0.64 1.69
C PHE A 85 -9.99 0.52 0.57
N THR A 86 -9.47 1.66 0.14
CA THR A 86 -8.48 1.76 -0.95
C THR A 86 -7.10 2.22 -0.48
N ARG A 87 -7.01 2.77 0.74
CA ARG A 87 -5.77 3.27 1.35
C ARG A 87 -5.75 3.02 2.85
N GLY A 88 -4.57 3.11 3.43
CA GLY A 88 -4.33 3.03 4.87
C GLY A 88 -2.97 2.44 5.16
N GLN A 89 -2.74 2.12 6.43
CA GLN A 89 -1.50 1.53 6.91
C GLN A 89 -1.53 0.00 6.78
N ILE A 90 -0.35 -0.59 6.90
CA ILE A 90 -0.15 -2.02 7.09
C ILE A 90 0.21 -2.27 8.55
N GLY A 91 -0.06 -3.48 9.04
CA GLY A 91 0.32 -3.87 10.39
C GLY A 91 0.14 -5.36 10.63
N VAL A 92 0.34 -5.77 11.87
CA VAL A 92 0.10 -7.15 12.32
C VAL A 92 -0.89 -7.13 13.48
N ARG A 93 -1.70 -8.18 13.58
CA ARG A 93 -2.69 -8.35 14.65
C ARG A 93 -2.76 -9.81 15.08
N ALA A 94 -2.79 -10.05 16.39
CA ALA A 94 -3.20 -11.31 17.00
C ALA A 94 -4.58 -11.12 17.62
N PHE A 95 -5.42 -12.17 17.60
CA PHE A 95 -6.74 -12.12 18.20
C PHE A 95 -6.98 -13.40 18.98
N GLN A 96 -7.16 -13.27 20.31
CA GLN A 96 -7.36 -14.37 21.24
C GLN A 96 -6.27 -15.46 21.17
N CYS A 97 -5.03 -15.08 20.82
CA CYS A 97 -3.89 -15.98 20.78
C CYS A 97 -2.58 -15.23 21.03
N ASP A 98 -1.57 -15.97 21.46
CA ASP A 98 -0.18 -15.53 21.39
C ASP A 98 0.34 -15.81 19.98
N ALA A 99 0.95 -14.81 19.35
CA ALA A 99 1.53 -14.92 18.03
C ALA A 99 2.86 -14.19 17.94
N ALA A 100 3.81 -14.78 17.21
CA ALA A 100 5.06 -14.15 16.82
C ALA A 100 5.01 -13.76 15.34
N PHE A 101 5.69 -12.68 14.99
CA PHE A 101 5.80 -12.18 13.63
C PHE A 101 7.28 -11.95 13.31
N ASP A 102 7.71 -12.40 12.14
CA ASP A 102 9.06 -12.18 11.63
C ASP A 102 9.02 -11.98 10.11
N ASN A 103 10.05 -11.35 9.54
CA ASN A 103 10.18 -11.07 8.11
C ASN A 103 8.99 -10.28 7.51
N VAL A 104 8.42 -9.36 8.29
CA VAL A 104 7.34 -8.48 7.85
C VAL A 104 7.89 -7.48 6.84
N SER A 105 7.51 -7.64 5.59
CA SER A 105 7.93 -6.76 4.49
C SER A 105 6.73 -6.25 3.71
N PHE A 106 6.91 -5.10 3.09
CA PHE A 106 5.93 -4.48 2.21
C PHE A 106 6.63 -3.98 0.97
N ALA A 107 6.04 -4.25 -0.18
CA ALA A 107 6.47 -3.74 -1.47
C ALA A 107 5.27 -3.15 -2.19
N ASN A 108 5.39 -1.90 -2.63
CA ASN A 108 4.47 -1.35 -3.61
C ASN A 108 4.96 -1.76 -5.00
N SER A 109 4.16 -2.52 -5.73
CA SER A 109 4.51 -3.05 -7.05
C SER A 109 4.21 -2.08 -8.19
N ILE A 110 3.67 -0.90 -7.92
CA ILE A 110 3.68 0.19 -8.89
C ILE A 110 5.10 0.80 -8.88
N PRO A 111 5.92 0.60 -9.92
CA PRO A 111 7.21 1.26 -9.97
C PRO A 111 6.96 2.77 -9.96
N MET A 112 7.60 3.47 -9.03
CA MET A 112 7.61 4.92 -9.06
C MET A 112 8.25 5.37 -10.38
N ARG A 113 7.42 5.93 -11.26
CA ARG A 113 7.85 6.48 -12.54
C ARG A 113 7.45 7.95 -12.58
N LEU A 114 8.46 8.80 -12.64
CA LEU A 114 8.28 10.19 -13.03
C LEU A 114 8.20 10.23 -14.55
N SER A 115 7.05 10.65 -15.08
CA SER A 115 6.83 10.85 -16.51
C SER A 115 6.78 12.34 -16.82
N ILE A 116 7.22 12.71 -18.02
CA ILE A 116 7.17 14.09 -18.51
C ILE A 116 6.37 14.14 -19.80
N ASP A 117 5.40 15.03 -19.87
CA ASP A 117 4.77 15.47 -21.10
C ASP A 117 5.36 16.84 -21.46
N ALA A 118 6.15 16.85 -22.54
CA ALA A 118 6.85 18.02 -23.03
C ALA A 118 6.10 18.74 -24.17
N ALA A 119 4.91 18.28 -24.58
CA ALA A 119 4.17 18.89 -25.67
C ALA A 119 3.61 20.27 -25.29
N GLY A 120 3.22 20.45 -24.02
CA GLY A 120 2.70 21.70 -23.47
C GLY A 120 3.77 22.70 -23.02
N ASP A 121 3.32 23.94 -22.77
CA ASP A 121 4.04 24.97 -22.04
C ASP A 121 3.08 25.57 -21.00
N PRO A 122 3.25 25.31 -19.69
CA PRO A 122 4.41 24.68 -19.04
C PRO A 122 4.56 23.16 -19.28
N LEU A 123 5.72 22.59 -18.92
CA LEU A 123 5.96 21.14 -18.89
C LEU A 123 5.09 20.50 -17.82
N ARG A 124 4.57 19.30 -18.10
CA ARG A 124 3.72 18.57 -17.16
C ARG A 124 4.42 17.30 -16.69
N LEU A 125 4.72 17.23 -15.39
CA LEU A 125 5.33 16.06 -14.77
C LEU A 125 4.29 15.26 -13.99
N THR A 126 4.27 13.94 -14.15
CA THR A 126 3.29 13.07 -13.50
C THR A 126 3.94 11.84 -12.86
N TRP A 127 3.34 11.36 -11.77
CA TRP A 127 3.72 10.13 -11.09
C TRP A 127 2.52 9.48 -10.41
N PRO A 128 2.55 8.15 -10.13
CA PRO A 128 1.48 7.51 -9.37
C PRO A 128 1.33 8.12 -7.97
N GLU A 129 0.10 8.24 -7.48
CA GLU A 129 -0.18 8.63 -6.10
C GLU A 129 0.54 7.69 -5.13
N THR A 130 1.19 8.25 -4.12
CA THR A 130 1.99 7.52 -3.14
C THR A 130 1.40 7.65 -1.74
N ALA A 131 1.62 6.63 -0.89
CA ALA A 131 1.24 6.68 0.52
C ALA A 131 2.14 7.61 1.36
N ALA A 132 3.35 7.90 0.87
CA ALA A 132 4.23 8.91 1.44
C ALA A 132 4.09 10.23 0.69
N THR A 133 4.26 11.35 1.39
CA THR A 133 4.38 12.65 0.74
C THR A 133 5.69 12.67 -0.06
N VAL A 134 5.58 12.91 -1.36
CA VAL A 134 6.73 13.10 -2.24
C VAL A 134 6.68 14.50 -2.85
N LYS A 135 7.84 15.13 -2.94
CA LYS A 135 8.00 16.41 -3.63
C LYS A 135 8.79 16.25 -4.90
N LEU A 136 8.36 16.95 -5.95
CA LEU A 136 9.18 17.14 -7.13
C LEU A 136 10.36 18.03 -6.75
N THR A 137 11.56 17.56 -7.05
CA THR A 137 12.82 18.24 -6.77
C THR A 137 13.48 18.58 -8.10
N GLU A 138 14.06 19.77 -8.20
CA GLU A 138 14.83 20.20 -9.37
C GLU A 138 16.27 20.57 -9.00
N SER A 139 17.18 20.43 -9.96
CA SER A 139 18.55 20.91 -9.84
C SER A 139 19.23 21.08 -11.20
N SER A 140 20.32 21.84 -11.24
CA SER A 140 21.26 21.89 -12.36
C SER A 140 22.18 20.66 -12.44
N ASP A 141 22.25 19.84 -11.38
CA ASP A 141 22.99 18.58 -11.33
C ASP A 141 22.18 17.46 -10.62
N LEU A 142 22.81 16.32 -10.35
CA LEU A 142 22.16 15.18 -9.67
C LEU A 142 22.51 15.09 -8.16
N THR A 143 23.07 16.13 -7.58
CA THR A 143 23.69 16.07 -6.23
C THR A 143 22.91 16.85 -5.18
N ASN A 144 22.48 18.08 -5.47
CA ASN A 144 21.76 18.94 -4.53
C ASN A 144 20.56 19.59 -5.22
N GLY A 145 19.37 19.07 -4.93
CA GLY A 145 18.13 19.60 -5.49
C GLY A 145 17.27 20.33 -4.48
N THR A 146 16.52 21.30 -4.99
CA THR A 146 15.53 22.08 -4.24
C THR A 146 14.12 21.66 -4.64
N PRO A 147 13.15 21.61 -3.70
CA PRO A 147 11.76 21.34 -4.05
C PRO A 147 11.24 22.37 -5.05
N VAL A 148 10.56 21.89 -6.10
CA VAL A 148 9.81 22.75 -7.02
C VAL A 148 8.67 23.41 -6.24
N PRO A 149 8.49 24.74 -6.34
CA PRO A 149 7.40 25.44 -5.66
C PRO A 149 6.02 24.91 -6.03
N GLY A 150 5.11 24.93 -5.05
CA GLY A 150 3.74 24.42 -5.19
C GLY A 150 3.59 22.96 -4.75
N LEU A 151 2.33 22.53 -4.65
CA LEU A 151 1.97 21.14 -4.37
C LEU A 151 1.40 20.49 -5.62
N PRO A 152 1.64 19.19 -5.84
CA PRO A 152 1.02 18.47 -6.92
C PRO A 152 -0.50 18.41 -6.73
N THR A 153 -1.25 18.42 -7.83
CA THR A 153 -2.66 18.04 -7.83
C THR A 153 -2.76 16.54 -8.05
N THR A 154 -3.69 15.86 -7.37
CA THR A 154 -3.88 14.41 -7.54
C THR A 154 -5.28 14.12 -8.05
N THR A 155 -5.37 13.47 -9.20
CA THR A 155 -6.64 13.07 -9.83
C THR A 155 -6.52 11.63 -10.33
N GLY A 156 -7.46 10.77 -9.92
CA GLY A 156 -7.51 9.38 -10.40
C GLY A 156 -6.27 8.53 -10.07
N GLY A 157 -5.61 8.78 -8.94
CA GLY A 157 -4.40 8.05 -8.53
C GLY A 157 -3.13 8.49 -9.26
N VAL A 158 -3.17 9.63 -9.95
CA VAL A 158 -2.00 10.25 -10.61
C VAL A 158 -1.80 11.64 -10.01
N SER A 159 -0.61 11.86 -9.47
CA SER A 159 -0.13 13.18 -9.04
C SER A 159 0.51 13.90 -10.21
N GLU A 160 0.29 15.21 -10.28
CA GLU A 160 0.74 16.07 -11.38
C GLU A 160 1.29 17.39 -10.83
N GLN A 161 2.38 17.87 -11.41
CA GLN A 161 2.88 19.22 -11.19
C GLN A 161 3.41 19.82 -12.49
N SER A 162 3.03 21.06 -12.76
CA SER A 162 3.53 21.84 -13.89
C SER A 162 4.81 22.57 -13.52
N VAL A 163 5.76 22.60 -14.45
CA VAL A 163 7.02 23.34 -14.30
C VAL A 163 7.30 24.10 -15.58
N ASP A 164 7.70 25.35 -15.45
CA ASP A 164 8.10 26.16 -16.59
C ASP A 164 9.26 25.48 -17.33
N ARG A 165 9.31 25.68 -18.65
CA ARG A 165 10.43 25.16 -19.44
C ARG A 165 11.73 25.78 -18.93
N PRO A 166 12.75 24.96 -18.59
CA PRO A 166 14.03 25.49 -18.15
C PRO A 166 14.64 26.36 -19.24
N SER A 167 15.08 27.56 -18.87
CA SER A 167 15.89 28.42 -19.75
C SER A 167 17.35 27.96 -19.83
N ALA A 168 17.79 27.12 -18.90
CA ALA A 168 19.13 26.55 -18.86
C ALA A 168 19.23 25.27 -19.72
N ASP A 169 20.41 25.05 -20.30
CA ASP A 169 20.69 23.90 -21.18
C ASP A 169 20.46 22.53 -20.52
N ARG A 170 20.49 22.46 -19.18
CA ARG A 170 20.26 21.24 -18.41
C ARG A 170 19.50 21.53 -17.13
N ARG A 171 18.46 20.73 -16.89
CA ARG A 171 17.69 20.69 -15.65
C ARG A 171 17.30 19.25 -15.37
N PHE A 172 17.51 18.82 -14.14
CA PHE A 172 17.17 17.48 -13.67
C PHE A 172 15.97 17.57 -12.74
N TYR A 173 15.10 16.56 -12.81
CA TYR A 173 13.93 16.43 -11.96
C TYR A 173 13.86 15.03 -11.38
N TRP A 174 13.56 14.91 -10.09
CA TRP A 174 13.32 13.63 -9.43
C TRP A 174 12.35 13.78 -8.27
N LEU A 175 11.79 12.66 -7.82
CA LEU A 175 10.90 12.61 -6.66
C LEU A 175 11.71 12.33 -5.39
N ARG A 176 11.43 13.07 -4.33
CA ARG A 176 12.03 12.87 -3.01
C ARG A 176 10.92 12.71 -1.96
N ALA A 177 11.01 11.66 -1.16
CA ALA A 177 10.13 11.49 0.00
C ALA A 177 10.51 12.50 1.11
N GLU A 178 9.50 13.00 1.81
CA GLU A 178 9.68 13.77 3.06
C GLU A 178 9.65 12.87 4.30
#